data_AF-A0A945GKV3-F1
#
_entry.id   AF-A0A945GKV3-F1
#
_cell.length_a   1.000
_cell.length_b   1.000
_cell.length_c   1.000
_cell.angle_alpha   90.00
_cell.angle_beta   90.00
_cell.angle_gamma   90.00
#
_symmetry.space_group_name_H-M   'P 1'
#
loop_
_entity.id
_entity.type
_entity.pdbx_description
1 polymer ?
#
loop_
_entity_poly.entity_id
_entity_poly.type
_entity_poly.pdbx_seq_one_letter_code
_entity_poly.pdbx_strand_id
1 'polypeptide(L)'
;MTLTEALNAAAAHSPVIGAAARQREAAEARTKEAASGLYPQLSLTAGYTRHQEPNVIVPIHQVGVFPPLDDQIYETSIRLRVPIFSGGRTRANKRAAEAGVLESSVWEDQVRIDLIEGVAQIFILAREQRDRADLITARIHLLQRRRDELSLLL
;
A
#
# COMPACT_ATOMS: atom_id res chain seq x y z
N MET A 1 -8.28 -13.68 29.30
CA MET A 1 -8.22 -12.67 28.24
C MET A 1 -9.58 -12.01 28.12
N THR A 2 -9.63 -10.69 28.20
CA THR A 2 -10.86 -9.90 28.02
C THR A 2 -11.01 -9.49 26.55
N LEU A 3 -12.21 -9.05 26.14
CA LEU A 3 -12.45 -8.53 24.79
C LEU A 3 -11.55 -7.33 24.47
N THR A 4 -11.39 -6.43 25.44
CA THR A 4 -10.53 -5.24 25.30
C THR A 4 -9.06 -5.62 25.09
N GLU A 5 -8.57 -6.64 25.81
CA GLU A 5 -7.22 -7.17 25.59
C GLU A 5 -7.06 -7.76 24.18
N ALA A 6 -8.08 -8.48 23.69
CA ALA A 6 -8.07 -9.04 22.34
C ALA A 6 -8.03 -7.94 21.26
N LEU A 7 -8.84 -6.89 21.43
CA LEU A 7 -8.88 -5.74 20.51
C LEU A 7 -7.56 -4.98 20.51
N ASN A 8 -6.97 -4.72 21.67
CA ASN A 8 -5.68 -4.05 21.76
C ASN A 8 -4.56 -4.87 21.10
N ALA A 9 -4.54 -6.19 21.34
CA ALA A 9 -3.57 -7.09 20.72
C ALA A 9 -3.73 -7.12 19.19
N ALA A 10 -4.97 -7.19 18.69
CA ALA A 10 -5.27 -7.18 17.27
C ALA A 10 -4.92 -5.83 16.62
N ALA A 11 -5.26 -4.71 17.24
CA ALA A 11 -4.94 -3.38 16.73
C ALA A 11 -3.42 -3.15 16.64
N ALA A 12 -2.64 -3.66 17.60
CA ALA A 12 -1.18 -3.52 17.61
C ALA A 12 -0.48 -4.36 16.54
N HIS A 13 -1.05 -5.48 16.11
CA HIS A 13 -0.41 -6.44 15.20
C HIS A 13 -1.15 -6.67 13.88
N SER A 14 -2.23 -5.92 13.59
CA SER A 14 -3.01 -6.12 12.37
C SER A 14 -2.25 -5.65 11.13
N PRO A 15 -1.87 -6.56 10.21
CA PRO A 15 -1.22 -6.18 8.96
C PRO A 15 -2.18 -5.39 8.04
N VAL A 16 -3.49 -5.56 8.20
CA VAL A 16 -4.52 -4.89 7.40
C VAL A 16 -4.58 -3.39 7.74
N ILE A 17 -4.52 -3.03 9.03
CA ILE A 17 -4.41 -1.62 9.45
C ILE A 17 -3.12 -1.00 8.92
N GLY A 18 -2.00 -1.74 9.04
CA GLY A 18 -0.72 -1.29 8.50
C GLY A 18 -0.78 -1.03 6.99
N ALA A 19 -1.40 -1.94 6.22
CA ALA A 19 -1.59 -1.77 4.78
C ALA A 19 -2.46 -0.54 4.45
N ALA A 20 -3.56 -0.33 5.18
CA ALA A 20 -4.43 0.82 4.97
C ALA A 20 -3.71 2.15 5.26
N ALA A 21 -2.92 2.22 6.33
CA ALA A 21 -2.09 3.39 6.64
C ALA A 21 -1.08 3.68 5.52
N ARG A 22 -0.41 2.65 4.99
CA ARG A 22 0.53 2.81 3.85
C ARG A 22 -0.18 3.25 2.57
N GLN A 23 -1.42 2.84 2.36
CA GLN A 23 -2.23 3.31 1.24
C GLN A 23 -2.56 4.81 1.37
N ARG A 24 -2.89 5.28 2.58
CA ARG A 24 -3.04 6.72 2.85
C ARG A 24 -1.75 7.50 2.62
N GLU A 25 -0.62 7.02 3.13
CA GLU A 25 0.70 7.63 2.88
C GLU A 25 1.03 7.72 1.37
N ALA A 26 0.69 6.67 0.61
CA ALA A 26 0.86 6.67 -0.84
C ALA A 26 -0.03 7.72 -1.53
N ALA A 27 -1.27 7.91 -1.07
CA ALA A 27 -2.15 8.96 -1.57
C ALA A 27 -1.61 10.38 -1.26
N GLU A 28 -1.04 10.57 -0.06
CA GLU A 28 -0.38 11.82 0.31
C GLU A 28 0.85 12.10 -0.58
N ALA A 29 1.63 11.07 -0.88
CA ALA A 29 2.75 11.18 -1.80
C ALA A 29 2.30 11.55 -3.23
N ARG A 30 1.22 10.95 -3.73
CA ARG A 30 0.60 11.32 -5.02
C ARG A 30 0.12 12.76 -5.05
N THR A 31 -0.34 13.29 -3.92
CA THR A 31 -0.71 14.72 -3.80
C THR A 31 0.51 15.63 -3.99
N LYS A 32 1.66 15.27 -3.38
CA LYS A 32 2.92 15.99 -3.58
C LYS A 32 3.40 15.90 -5.03
N GLU A 33 3.28 14.73 -5.64
CA GLU A 33 3.60 14.52 -7.06
C GLU A 33 2.71 15.39 -7.96
N ALA A 34 1.39 15.40 -7.74
CA ALA A 34 0.47 16.26 -8.49
C ALA A 34 0.79 17.75 -8.31
N ALA A 35 1.19 18.16 -7.10
CA ALA A 35 1.62 19.52 -6.81
C ALA A 35 2.93 19.90 -7.51
N SER A 36 3.83 18.93 -7.78
CA SER A 36 5.11 19.17 -8.46
C SER A 36 4.94 19.81 -9.85
N GLY A 37 3.82 19.55 -10.52
CA GLY A 37 3.49 20.15 -11.82
C GLY A 37 3.24 21.66 -11.77
N LEU A 38 3.17 22.27 -10.58
CA LEU A 38 3.09 23.72 -10.38
C LEU A 38 4.48 24.38 -10.36
N TYR A 39 5.55 23.60 -10.28
CA TYR A 39 6.92 24.08 -10.15
C TYR A 39 7.74 23.82 -11.42
N PRO A 40 8.80 24.60 -11.65
CA PRO A 40 9.79 24.28 -12.67
C PRO A 40 10.37 22.88 -12.49
N GLN A 41 10.59 22.19 -13.60
CA GLN A 41 11.17 20.86 -13.64
C GLN A 41 12.52 20.93 -14.34
N LEU A 42 13.56 20.43 -13.69
CA LEU A 42 14.91 20.31 -14.24
C LEU A 42 15.22 18.83 -14.45
N SER A 43 15.59 18.43 -15.66
CA SER A 43 15.99 17.06 -15.97
C SER A 43 17.37 17.02 -16.62
N LEU A 44 18.16 16.04 -16.24
CA LEU A 44 19.42 15.67 -16.89
C LEU A 44 19.20 14.32 -17.58
N THR A 45 19.59 14.21 -18.84
CA THR A 45 19.54 12.97 -19.60
C THR A 45 20.92 12.73 -20.19
N ALA A 46 21.47 11.54 -19.97
CA ALA A 46 22.72 11.10 -20.54
C ALA A 46 22.51 9.72 -21.15
N GLY A 47 23.10 9.48 -22.32
CA GLY A 47 22.90 8.25 -23.07
C GLY A 47 24.10 7.90 -23.93
N TYR A 48 24.22 6.61 -24.22
CA TYR A 48 25.19 6.06 -25.15
C TYR A 48 24.44 5.14 -26.11
N THR A 49 24.62 5.36 -27.41
CA THR A 49 24.01 4.55 -28.47
C THR A 49 25.10 4.09 -29.41
N ARG A 50 25.13 2.78 -29.72
CA ARG A 50 26.00 2.22 -30.75
C ARG A 50 25.18 1.77 -31.95
N HIS A 51 25.54 2.23 -33.13
CA HIS A 51 24.91 1.84 -34.39
C HIS A 51 25.70 0.71 -35.07
N GLN A 52 25.00 -0.10 -35.87
CA GLN A 52 25.64 -1.18 -36.64
C GLN A 52 26.41 -0.63 -37.86
N GLU A 53 25.94 0.49 -38.41
CA GLU A 53 26.59 1.22 -39.48
C GLU A 53 26.94 2.65 -38.99
N PRO A 54 28.09 3.21 -39.40
CA PRO A 54 28.45 4.58 -39.03
C PRO A 54 27.38 5.57 -39.49
N ASN A 55 26.92 6.44 -38.60
CA ASN A 55 25.84 7.39 -38.88
C ASN A 55 26.32 8.84 -38.77
N VAL A 56 25.58 9.75 -39.39
CA VAL A 56 25.87 11.18 -39.35
C VAL A 56 25.55 11.73 -37.95
N ILE A 57 26.57 12.26 -37.28
CA ILE A 57 26.52 12.69 -35.89
C ILE A 57 26.14 14.17 -35.76
N VAL A 58 26.37 14.95 -36.83
CA VAL A 58 26.07 16.39 -36.90
C VAL A 58 25.38 16.74 -38.22
N PRO A 59 24.40 17.67 -38.24
CA PRO A 59 23.75 18.10 -39.47
C PRO A 59 24.75 18.61 -40.52
N ILE A 60 24.39 18.54 -41.81
CA ILE A 60 25.21 19.13 -42.88
C ILE A 60 25.07 20.65 -42.83
N HIS A 61 26.17 21.35 -42.50
CA HIS A 61 26.20 22.80 -42.41
C HIS A 61 26.72 23.48 -43.70
N GLN A 62 27.30 22.71 -44.64
CA GLN A 62 27.86 23.23 -45.89
C GLN A 62 27.76 22.18 -47.02
N VAL A 63 27.36 22.62 -48.21
CA VAL A 63 27.28 21.77 -49.40
C VAL A 63 28.69 21.29 -49.78
N GLY A 64 28.85 19.98 -49.97
CA GLY A 64 30.12 19.35 -50.34
C GLY A 64 31.04 18.98 -49.17
N VAL A 65 30.67 19.32 -47.93
CA VAL A 65 31.39 18.88 -46.72
C VAL A 65 30.62 17.73 -46.09
N PHE A 66 31.19 16.53 -46.14
CA PHE A 66 30.58 15.35 -45.54
C PHE A 66 30.90 15.31 -44.03
N PRO A 67 29.89 15.25 -43.14
CA PRO A 67 30.10 15.23 -41.70
C PRO A 67 30.82 13.95 -41.25
N PRO A 68 31.53 13.99 -40.11
CA PRO A 68 32.14 12.79 -39.56
C PRO A 68 31.06 11.74 -39.29
N LEU A 69 31.36 10.50 -39.69
CA LEU A 69 30.56 9.32 -39.36
C LEU A 69 31.14 8.67 -38.11
N ASP A 70 30.27 8.30 -37.18
CA ASP A 70 30.65 7.53 -35.99
C ASP A 70 29.60 6.45 -35.74
N ASP A 71 30.04 5.29 -35.28
CA ASP A 71 29.15 4.22 -34.83
C ASP A 71 28.83 4.35 -33.34
N GLN A 72 29.49 5.24 -32.60
CA GLN A 72 29.35 5.46 -31.16
C GLN A 72 28.89 6.89 -30.85
N ILE A 73 27.70 7.03 -30.28
CA ILE A 73 27.08 8.32 -29.99
C ILE A 73 26.87 8.48 -28.49
N TYR A 74 27.49 9.51 -27.92
CA TYR A 74 27.27 9.96 -26.54
C TYR A 74 26.40 11.21 -26.55
N GLU A 75 25.27 11.18 -25.85
CA GLU A 75 24.37 12.31 -25.72
C GLU A 75 24.27 12.73 -24.25
N THR A 76 24.33 14.02 -23.98
CA THR A 76 24.03 14.58 -22.64
C THR A 76 23.24 15.87 -22.82
N SER A 77 22.08 15.96 -22.18
CA SER A 77 21.20 17.12 -22.25
C SER A 77 20.66 17.52 -20.88
N ILE A 78 20.58 18.83 -20.65
CA ILE A 78 19.92 19.42 -19.48
C ILE A 78 18.70 20.19 -19.99
N ARG A 79 17.53 19.95 -19.39
CA ARG A 79 16.27 20.58 -19.80
C ARG A 79 15.57 21.20 -18.60
N LEU A 80 15.29 22.51 -18.70
CA LEU A 80 14.42 23.23 -17.77
C LEU A 80 13.05 23.43 -18.40
N ARG A 81 11.99 22.97 -17.72
CA ARG A 81 10.59 23.17 -18.12
C ARG A 81 9.89 24.04 -17.08
N VAL A 82 9.43 25.22 -17.47
CA VAL A 82 8.69 26.14 -16.60
C VAL A 82 7.23 26.22 -17.05
N PRO A 83 6.26 25.78 -16.23
CA PRO A 83 4.84 25.92 -16.59
C PRO A 83 4.40 27.39 -16.45
N ILE A 84 4.23 28.09 -17.57
CA ILE A 84 3.77 29.50 -17.58
C ILE A 84 2.25 29.62 -17.37
N PHE A 85 1.48 28.72 -17.97
CA PHE A 85 0.02 28.68 -17.83
C PHE A 85 -0.49 27.28 -18.19
N SER A 86 -1.39 26.72 -17.38
CA SER A 86 -1.95 25.38 -17.57
C SER A 86 -3.48 25.34 -17.59
N GLY A 87 -4.15 26.50 -17.71
CA GLY A 87 -5.61 26.57 -17.79
C GLY A 87 -6.34 26.00 -16.58
N GLY A 88 -5.67 25.94 -15.41
CA GLY A 88 -6.22 25.33 -14.19
C GLY A 88 -6.05 23.82 -14.08
N ARG A 89 -5.62 23.12 -15.14
CA ARG A 89 -5.42 21.66 -15.17
C ARG A 89 -4.55 21.15 -14.01
N THR A 90 -3.41 21.79 -13.78
CA THR A 90 -2.50 21.36 -12.69
C THR A 90 -3.13 21.50 -11.31
N ARG A 91 -3.89 22.59 -11.08
CA ARG A 91 -4.59 22.81 -9.80
C ARG A 91 -5.72 21.83 -9.61
N ALA A 92 -6.47 21.52 -10.67
CA ALA A 92 -7.50 20.49 -10.65
C ALA A 92 -6.91 19.10 -10.33
N ASN A 93 -5.78 18.75 -10.94
CA ASN A 93 -5.08 17.50 -10.65
C ASN A 93 -4.64 17.40 -9.18
N LYS A 94 -4.10 18.48 -8.60
CA LYS A 94 -3.77 18.53 -7.17
C LYS A 94 -5.01 18.29 -6.29
N ARG A 95 -6.12 18.98 -6.57
CA ARG A 95 -7.38 18.79 -5.81
C ARG A 95 -7.94 17.38 -5.93
N ALA A 96 -7.86 16.78 -7.10
CA ALA A 96 -8.27 15.39 -7.30
C ALA A 96 -7.41 14.43 -6.46
N ALA A 97 -6.10 14.67 -6.39
CA ALA A 97 -5.21 13.88 -5.54
C ALA A 97 -5.51 14.06 -4.03
N GLU A 98 -5.82 15.30 -3.60
CA GLU A 98 -6.25 15.59 -2.22
C GLU A 98 -7.54 14.85 -1.85
N ALA A 99 -8.51 14.76 -2.77
CA ALA A 99 -9.71 13.96 -2.57
C ALA A 99 -9.39 12.46 -2.39
N GLY A 100 -8.39 11.94 -3.10
CA GLY A 100 -7.91 10.56 -2.93
C GLY A 100 -7.26 10.29 -1.56
N VAL A 101 -6.67 11.31 -0.93
CA VAL A 101 -6.18 11.20 0.46
C VAL A 101 -7.36 11.04 1.43
N LEU A 102 -8.42 11.84 1.24
CA LEU A 102 -9.62 11.75 2.05
C LEU A 102 -10.28 10.38 1.92
N GLU A 103 -10.42 9.88 0.69
CA GLU A 103 -10.93 8.52 0.41
C GLU A 103 -10.09 7.45 1.13
N SER A 104 -8.76 7.55 1.04
CA SER A 104 -7.86 6.60 1.70
C SER A 104 -7.93 6.66 3.23
N SER A 105 -8.20 7.84 3.79
CA SER A 105 -8.42 8.01 5.23
C SER A 105 -9.73 7.34 5.68
N VAL A 106 -10.82 7.54 4.94
CA VAL A 106 -12.11 6.89 5.23
C VAL A 106 -11.98 5.37 5.11
N TRP A 107 -11.21 4.89 4.13
CA TRP A 107 -10.90 3.47 3.99
C TRP A 107 -10.11 2.92 5.19
N GLU A 108 -9.10 3.66 5.68
CA GLU A 108 -8.37 3.28 6.90
C GLU A 108 -9.31 3.15 8.11
N ASP A 109 -10.23 4.09 8.28
CA ASP A 109 -11.23 4.06 9.35
C ASP A 109 -12.18 2.86 9.21
N GLN A 110 -12.63 2.56 7.99
CA GLN A 110 -13.48 1.39 7.73
C GLN A 110 -12.75 0.09 8.10
N VAL A 111 -11.49 -0.06 7.71
CA VAL A 111 -10.67 -1.24 8.05
C VAL A 111 -10.53 -1.41 9.57
N ARG A 112 -10.47 -0.31 10.33
CA ARG A 112 -10.45 -0.38 11.80
C ARG A 112 -11.79 -0.85 12.36
N ILE A 113 -12.91 -0.37 11.83
CA ILE A 113 -14.25 -0.81 12.21
C ILE A 113 -14.42 -2.31 11.93
N ASP A 114 -14.06 -2.75 10.73
CA ASP A 114 -14.15 -4.16 10.32
C ASP A 114 -13.29 -5.06 11.22
N LEU A 115 -12.10 -4.58 11.63
CA LEU A 115 -11.26 -5.32 12.56
C LEU A 115 -11.93 -5.47 13.93
N ILE A 116 -12.54 -4.40 14.45
CA ILE A 116 -13.24 -4.43 15.74
C ILE A 116 -14.40 -5.43 15.68
N GLU A 117 -15.20 -5.38 14.60
CA GLU A 117 -16.31 -6.30 14.38
C GLU A 117 -15.83 -7.75 14.31
N GLY A 118 -14.83 -8.04 13.47
CA GLY A 118 -14.30 -9.39 13.30
C GLY A 118 -13.71 -9.97 14.59
N VAL A 119 -12.95 -9.17 15.34
CA VAL A 119 -12.39 -9.60 16.63
C VAL A 119 -13.49 -9.85 17.66
N ALA A 120 -14.51 -8.98 17.73
CA ALA A 120 -15.62 -9.16 18.65
C ALA A 120 -16.39 -10.45 18.35
N GLN A 121 -16.69 -10.72 17.08
CA GLN A 121 -17.38 -11.95 16.66
C GLN A 121 -16.57 -13.20 16.99
N ILE A 122 -15.28 -13.22 16.64
CA ILE A 122 -14.39 -14.35 16.93
C ILE A 122 -14.24 -14.57 18.44
N PHE A 123 -14.15 -13.49 19.23
CA PHE A 123 -14.06 -13.59 20.68
C PHE A 123 -15.30 -14.24 21.29
N ILE A 124 -16.50 -13.83 20.86
CA ILE A 124 -17.77 -14.41 21.32
C ILE A 124 -17.82 -15.90 20.96
N LEU A 125 -17.49 -16.26 19.72
CA LEU A 125 -17.47 -17.65 19.27
C LEU A 125 -16.46 -18.50 20.07
N ALA A 126 -15.25 -17.98 20.28
CA ALA A 126 -14.22 -18.68 21.05
C ALA A 126 -14.65 -18.91 22.52
N ARG A 127 -15.34 -17.94 23.12
CA ARG A 127 -15.86 -18.05 24.49
C ARG A 127 -16.98 -19.09 24.56
N GLU A 128 -17.93 -19.07 23.63
CA GLU A 128 -19.01 -20.07 23.56
C GLU A 128 -18.46 -21.50 23.44
N GLN A 129 -17.46 -21.72 22.58
CA GLN A 129 -16.85 -23.05 22.42
C GLN A 129 -16.14 -23.50 23.69
N ARG A 130 -15.52 -22.57 24.43
CA ARG A 130 -14.86 -22.88 25.70
C ARG A 130 -15.86 -23.26 26.77
N ASP A 131 -16.95 -22.50 26.90
CA ASP A 131 -18.04 -22.79 27.83
C ASP A 131 -18.68 -24.17 27.52
N ARG A 132 -18.86 -24.50 26.23
CA ARG A 132 -19.34 -25.83 25.79
C ARG A 132 -18.36 -26.95 26.16
N ALA A 133 -17.06 -26.74 25.99
CA ALA A 133 -16.04 -27.73 26.33
C ALA A 133 -16.00 -28.01 27.84
N ASP A 134 -16.12 -26.97 28.66
CA ASP A 134 -16.17 -27.09 30.13
C ASP A 134 -17.42 -27.87 30.58
N LEU A 135 -18.58 -27.61 29.95
CA LEU A 135 -19.81 -28.35 30.22
C LEU A 135 -19.71 -29.83 29.86
N ILE A 136 -19.13 -30.17 28.69
CA ILE A 136 -18.92 -31.55 28.28
C ILE A 136 -18.00 -32.27 29.27
N THR A 137 -16.92 -31.61 29.69
CA THR A 137 -15.94 -32.16 30.63
C THR A 137 -16.58 -32.41 32.00
N ALA A 138 -17.35 -31.45 32.53
CA ALA A 138 -18.09 -31.61 33.78
C ALA A 138 -19.09 -32.78 33.71
N ARG A 139 -19.77 -32.95 32.57
CA ARG A 139 -20.71 -34.06 32.35
C ARG A 139 -20.00 -35.42 32.34
N ILE A 140 -18.83 -35.53 31.69
CA ILE A 140 -18.03 -36.76 31.68
C ILE A 140 -17.63 -37.15 33.10
N HIS A 141 -17.10 -36.21 33.89
CA HIS A 141 -16.71 -36.48 35.27
C HIS A 141 -17.88 -36.95 36.14
N LEU A 142 -19.06 -36.35 35.98
CA LEU A 142 -20.25 -36.75 36.73
C LEU A 142 -20.71 -38.17 36.37
N LEU A 143 -20.66 -38.52 35.08
CA LEU A 143 -20.99 -39.87 34.61
C LEU A 143 -19.98 -40.92 35.10
N GLN A 144 -18.68 -40.59 35.11
CA GLN A 144 -17.64 -41.45 35.69
C GLN A 144 -17.90 -41.71 37.18
N ARG A 145 -18.18 -40.65 37.95
CA ARG A 145 -18.47 -40.77 39.38
C ARG A 145 -19.68 -41.65 39.67
N ARG A 146 -20.78 -41.46 38.92
CA ARG A 146 -21.97 -42.32 39.03
C ARG A 146 -21.69 -43.79 38.68
N ARG A 147 -20.86 -44.03 37.65
CA ARG A 147 -20.45 -45.40 37.29
C ARG A 147 -19.65 -46.05 38.43
N ASP A 148 -18.69 -45.31 38.99
CA ASP A 148 -17.80 -45.83 40.03
C ASP A 148 -18.60 -46.11 41.33
N GLU A 149 -19.56 -45.26 41.69
CA GLU A 149 -20.50 -45.50 42.80
C GLU A 149 -21.35 -46.76 42.60
N LEU A 150 -21.86 -46.99 41.38
CA LEU A 150 -22.64 -48.20 41.07
C LEU A 150 -21.79 -49.47 41.08
N SER A 151 -20.50 -49.38 40.73
CA SER A 151 -19.59 -50.52 40.75
C SER A 151 -19.16 -50.97 42.15
N LEU A 152 -19.34 -50.11 43.17
CA LEU A 152 -19.08 -50.44 44.58
C LEU A 152 -20.29 -51.09 45.28
N LEU A 153 -21.46 -51.08 44.63
CA LEU A 153 -22.72 -51.62 45.16
C LEU A 153 -23.05 -53.03 44.62
N LEU A 154 -22.24 -53.56 43.71
CA LEU A 154 -22.31 -54.92 43.14
C LEU A 154 -21.12 -55.74 43.63
#